data_AF-A0A940TSL0-F1
#
_entry.id   AF-A0A940TSL0-F1
#
_cell.length_a   1.000
_cell.length_b   1.000
_cell.length_c   1.000
_cell.angle_alpha   90.00
_cell.angle_beta   90.00
_cell.angle_gamma   90.00
#
_symmetry.space_group_name_H-M   'P 1'
#
loop_
_entity.id
_entity.type
_entity.pdbx_description
1 polymer ?
#
loop_
_entity_poly.entity_id
_entity_poly.type
_entity_poly.pdbx_seq_one_letter_code
_entity_poly.pdbx_strand_id
1 'polypeptide(L)'
;MKKVSVKKVCMVLGLAFLITMFSYCLAPWAGAQLVLKAGHNTAADYPHARILLHFADKVGEYSQGKLKIQVYHNETLGHERALFEGLRLGTVDIAKTISSVPGNWVSSIFVQRPRPAAVCS
;
A
#
# COMPACT_ATOMS: atom_id res chain seq x y z
N MET A 1 47.77 33.98 29.88
CA MET A 1 46.36 33.96 29.40
C MET A 1 46.37 34.40 27.93
N LYS A 2 46.12 33.50 26.97
CA LYS A 2 46.25 33.79 25.53
C LYS A 2 44.93 34.41 25.04
N LYS A 3 44.95 35.67 24.58
CA LYS A 3 43.80 36.38 24.00
C LYS A 3 43.41 35.71 22.68
N VAL A 4 42.50 34.74 22.73
CA VAL A 4 41.92 34.16 21.51
C VAL A 4 41.03 35.24 20.89
N SER A 5 41.40 35.71 19.69
CA SER A 5 40.77 36.84 19.02
C SER A 5 39.32 36.51 18.64
N VAL A 6 38.37 37.23 19.26
CA VAL A 6 36.90 37.07 19.11
C VAL A 6 36.45 37.01 17.64
N LYS A 7 37.15 37.70 16.74
CA LYS A 7 36.88 37.66 15.28
C LYS A 7 37.02 36.26 14.67
N LYS A 8 38.01 35.47 15.12
CA LYS A 8 38.23 34.09 14.65
C LYS A 8 37.21 33.13 15.25
N VAL A 9 36.77 33.37 16.48
CA VAL A 9 35.74 32.57 17.18
C VAL A 9 34.37 32.78 16.54
N CYS A 10 33.97 34.02 16.22
CA CYS A 10 32.74 34.31 15.49
C CYS A 10 32.74 33.75 14.05
N MET A 11 33.87 33.79 13.34
CA MET A 11 33.97 33.25 11.98
C MET A 11 33.88 31.71 11.97
N VAL A 12 34.47 31.04 12.94
CA VAL A 12 34.41 29.56 13.07
C VAL A 12 33.02 29.11 13.53
N LEU A 13 32.37 29.82 14.46
CA LEU A 13 31.00 29.52 14.89
C LEU A 13 29.96 29.77 13.77
N GLY A 14 30.15 30.80 12.95
CA GLY A 14 29.28 31.07 11.80
C GLY A 14 29.42 30.02 10.69
N LEU A 15 30.64 29.57 10.41
CA LEU A 15 30.88 28.50 9.44
C LEU A 15 30.33 27.15 9.93
N ALA A 16 30.47 26.85 11.23
CA ALA A 16 29.89 25.65 11.84
C ALA A 16 28.35 25.63 11.74
N PHE A 17 27.70 26.80 11.87
CA PHE A 17 26.24 26.95 11.73
C PHE A 17 25.75 26.76 10.28
N LEU A 18 26.54 27.18 9.30
CA LEU A 18 26.24 26.98 7.88
C LEU A 18 26.39 25.51 7.45
N ILE A 19 27.40 24.82 7.99
CA ILE A 19 27.64 23.40 7.70
C ILE A 19 26.52 22.54 8.32
N THR A 20 26.06 22.84 9.53
CA THR A 20 24.94 22.11 10.15
C THR A 20 23.62 22.35 9.42
N MET A 21 23.34 23.58 8.95
CA MET A 21 22.15 23.87 8.14
C MET A 21 22.16 23.19 6.76
N PHE A 22 23.31 23.10 6.10
CA PHE A 22 23.42 22.43 4.80
C PHE A 22 23.19 20.91 4.92
N SER A 23 23.57 20.30 6.05
CA SER A 23 23.35 18.87 6.32
C SER A 23 21.86 18.47 6.44
N TYR A 24 20.97 19.39 6.81
CA TYR A 24 19.53 19.09 6.92
C TYR A 24 18.79 19.14 5.57
N CYS A 25 19.38 19.74 4.53
CA CYS A 25 18.75 19.84 3.20
C CYS A 25 18.86 18.55 2.38
N LEU A 26 19.82 17.67 2.71
CA LEU A 26 20.04 16.40 2.02
C LEU A 26 19.26 15.23 2.61
N ALA A 27 18.35 15.45 3.56
CA ALA A 27 17.47 14.37 4.02
C ALA A 27 16.62 13.90 2.82
N PRO A 28 16.80 12.66 2.33
CA PRO A 28 15.89 12.15 1.31
C PRO A 28 14.50 12.15 1.92
N TRP A 29 13.57 12.86 1.27
CA TRP A 29 12.16 12.78 1.60
C TRP A 29 11.67 11.39 1.22
N ALA A 30 11.99 10.42 2.07
CA ALA A 30 11.49 9.05 1.99
C ALA A 30 10.00 9.13 2.36
N GLY A 31 9.16 9.40 1.37
CA GLY A 31 7.72 9.29 1.51
C GLY A 31 7.37 7.89 2.02
N ALA A 32 6.47 7.82 3.01
CA ALA A 32 6.10 6.56 3.64
C ALA A 32 5.64 5.54 2.58
N GLN A 33 6.26 4.36 2.58
CA GLN A 33 5.87 3.26 1.70
C GLN A 33 4.53 2.68 2.19
N LEU A 34 3.49 2.75 1.35
CA LEU A 34 2.19 2.16 1.67
C LEU A 34 2.22 0.67 1.31
N VAL A 35 1.94 -0.18 2.30
CA VAL A 35 1.90 -1.63 2.13
C VAL A 35 0.45 -2.08 2.09
N LEU A 36 0.02 -2.59 0.95
CA LEU A 36 -1.33 -3.14 0.74
C LEU A 36 -1.30 -4.66 0.92
N LYS A 37 -2.27 -5.22 1.64
CA LYS A 37 -2.44 -6.66 1.85
C LYS A 37 -3.41 -7.23 0.82
N ALA A 38 -2.93 -8.15 0.00
CA ALA A 38 -3.73 -8.85 -0.99
C ALA A 38 -3.89 -10.33 -0.63
N GLY A 39 -5.11 -10.85 -0.62
CA GLY A 39 -5.37 -12.27 -0.31
C GLY A 39 -6.05 -13.03 -1.45
N HIS A 40 -5.74 -14.33 -1.55
CA HIS A 40 -6.46 -15.27 -2.42
C HIS A 40 -6.50 -16.70 -1.84
N ASN A 41 -7.42 -17.52 -2.35
CA ASN A 41 -7.69 -18.87 -1.85
C ASN A 41 -6.95 -20.02 -2.57
N THR A 42 -6.09 -19.70 -3.54
CA THR A 42 -5.39 -20.72 -4.34
C THR A 42 -3.97 -20.93 -3.86
N ALA A 43 -3.35 -22.05 -4.26
CA ALA A 43 -1.93 -22.27 -4.08
C ALA A 43 -1.10 -21.25 -4.89
N ALA A 44 0.16 -21.05 -4.50
CA ALA A 44 1.07 -20.08 -5.13
C ALA A 44 1.37 -20.39 -6.60
N ASP A 45 1.26 -21.66 -7.02
CA ASP A 45 1.53 -22.06 -8.41
C ASP A 45 0.30 -21.91 -9.34
N TYR A 46 -0.87 -21.61 -8.78
CA TYR A 46 -2.09 -21.49 -9.56
C TYR A 46 -2.05 -20.20 -10.41
N PRO A 47 -2.65 -20.17 -11.62
CA PRO A 47 -2.66 -18.97 -12.48
C PRO A 47 -3.16 -17.71 -11.77
N HIS A 48 -4.14 -17.82 -10.88
CA HIS A 48 -4.63 -16.68 -10.09
C HIS A 48 -3.56 -16.07 -9.18
N ALA A 49 -2.71 -16.91 -8.57
CA ALA A 49 -1.61 -16.44 -7.73
C ALA A 49 -0.54 -15.75 -8.56
N ARG A 50 -0.18 -16.33 -9.71
CA ARG A 50 0.78 -15.74 -10.66
C ARG A 50 0.32 -14.37 -11.17
N ILE A 51 -0.96 -14.23 -11.49
CA ILE A 51 -1.54 -12.94 -11.91
C ILE A 51 -1.44 -11.90 -10.80
N LEU A 52 -1.73 -12.30 -9.56
CA LEU A 52 -1.71 -11.39 -8.41
C LEU A 52 -0.27 -10.96 -8.05
N LEU A 53 0.70 -11.85 -8.19
CA LEU A 53 2.13 -11.54 -8.06
C LEU A 53 2.58 -10.56 -9.15
N HIS A 54 2.22 -10.82 -10.41
CA HIS A 54 2.54 -9.90 -11.50
C HIS A 54 1.86 -8.52 -11.31
N PHE A 55 0.65 -8.49 -10.74
CA PHE A 55 -0.01 -7.24 -10.36
C PHE A 55 0.76 -6.50 -9.26
N ALA A 56 1.24 -7.21 -8.23
CA ALA A 56 2.08 -6.64 -7.18
C ALA A 56 3.36 -6.01 -7.75
N ASP A 57 4.03 -6.69 -8.67
CA ASP A 57 5.25 -6.21 -9.32
C ASP A 57 4.97 -4.94 -10.14
N LYS A 58 3.91 -4.94 -10.95
CA LYS A 58 3.53 -3.77 -11.77
C LYS A 58 3.13 -2.58 -10.94
N VAL A 59 2.43 -2.78 -9.81
CA VAL A 59 2.09 -1.69 -8.89
C VAL A 59 3.35 -1.09 -8.25
N GLY A 60 4.32 -1.92 -7.89
CA GLY A 60 5.62 -1.45 -7.40
C GLY A 60 6.36 -0.60 -8.45
N GLU A 61 6.40 -1.07 -9.70
CA GLU A 61 7.03 -0.40 -10.83
C GLU A 61 6.37 0.97 -11.11
N TYR A 62 5.05 1.00 -11.29
CA TYR A 62 4.31 2.24 -11.62
C TYR A 62 4.25 3.24 -10.47
N SER A 63 4.28 2.76 -9.22
CA SER A 63 4.29 3.64 -8.05
C SER A 63 5.67 4.17 -7.68
N GLN A 64 6.71 3.84 -8.46
CA GLN A 64 8.11 4.18 -8.13
C GLN A 64 8.49 3.72 -6.71
N GLY A 65 8.02 2.54 -6.31
CA GLY A 65 8.26 1.95 -4.99
C GLY A 65 7.43 2.53 -3.83
N LYS A 66 6.57 3.52 -4.08
CA LYS A 66 5.69 4.11 -3.05
C LYS A 66 4.61 3.16 -2.57
N LEU A 67 4.16 2.24 -3.43
CA LEU A 67 3.18 1.20 -3.11
C LEU A 67 3.85 -0.17 -3.16
N LYS A 68 3.60 -0.99 -2.15
CA LYS A 68 4.04 -2.39 -2.12
C LYS A 68 2.85 -3.28 -1.80
N ILE A 69 2.62 -4.32 -2.60
CA ILE A 69 1.56 -5.29 -2.35
C ILE A 69 2.18 -6.54 -1.73
N GLN A 70 1.67 -6.96 -0.57
CA GLN A 70 1.99 -8.23 0.06
C GLN A 70 0.91 -9.25 -0.28
N VAL A 71 1.29 -10.32 -0.97
CA VAL A 71 0.38 -11.37 -1.41
C VAL A 71 0.36 -12.52 -0.39
N TYR A 72 -0.83 -12.81 0.13
CA TYR A 72 -1.13 -13.90 1.04
C TYR A 72 -1.83 -15.02 0.28
N HIS A 73 -1.19 -16.18 0.25
CA HIS A 73 -1.61 -17.35 -0.52
C HIS A 73 -2.38 -18.33 0.35
N ASN A 74 -3.01 -19.33 -0.27
CA ASN A 74 -3.53 -20.52 0.39
C ASN A 74 -4.43 -20.23 1.60
N GLU A 75 -5.33 -19.24 1.47
CA GLU A 75 -6.33 -18.92 2.50
C GLU A 75 -5.74 -18.50 3.85
N THR A 76 -4.50 -17.98 3.87
CA THR A 76 -3.82 -17.52 5.10
C THR A 76 -4.62 -16.42 5.84
N LEU A 77 -5.39 -15.62 5.10
CA LEU A 77 -6.27 -14.57 5.64
C LEU A 77 -7.73 -15.03 5.80
N GLY A 78 -7.98 -16.34 5.68
CA GLY A 78 -9.30 -16.95 5.67
C GLY A 78 -9.80 -17.29 4.26
N HIS A 79 -10.86 -18.10 4.22
CA HIS A 79 -11.56 -18.47 2.99
C HIS A 79 -12.36 -17.27 2.43
N GLU A 80 -12.89 -17.36 1.21
CA GLU A 80 -13.38 -16.18 0.45
C GLU A 80 -14.38 -15.30 1.20
N ARG A 81 -15.26 -15.88 2.04
CA ARG A 81 -16.22 -15.11 2.84
C ARG A 81 -15.54 -14.24 3.90
N ALA A 82 -14.63 -14.84 4.69
CA ALA A 82 -13.88 -14.14 5.72
C ALA A 82 -12.93 -13.10 5.11
N LEU A 83 -12.34 -13.41 3.96
CA LEU A 83 -11.50 -12.47 3.21
C LEU A 83 -12.28 -11.22 2.78
N PHE A 84 -13.52 -11.39 2.30
CA PHE A 84 -14.38 -10.26 1.93
C PHE A 84 -14.86 -9.45 3.15
N GLU A 85 -15.16 -10.11 4.26
CA GLU A 85 -15.47 -9.44 5.52
C GLU A 85 -14.26 -8.63 6.02
N GLY A 86 -13.06 -9.21 5.91
CA GLY A 86 -11.81 -8.52 6.21
C GLY A 86 -11.55 -7.30 5.31
N LEU A 87 -11.97 -7.37 4.05
CA LEU A 87 -11.93 -6.26 3.10
C LEU A 87 -12.88 -5.13 3.53
N ARG A 88 -14.11 -5.47 3.95
CA ARG A 88 -15.07 -4.49 4.46
C ARG A 88 -14.62 -3.82 5.76
N LEU A 89 -13.95 -4.58 6.62
CA LEU A 89 -13.38 -4.07 7.88
C LEU A 89 -12.10 -3.25 7.66
N GLY A 90 -11.50 -3.28 6.46
CA GLY A 90 -10.23 -2.59 6.16
C GLY A 90 -8.99 -3.30 6.70
N THR A 91 -9.11 -4.55 7.13
CA THR A 91 -7.96 -5.39 7.56
C THR A 91 -7.19 -5.98 6.38
N VAL A 92 -7.86 -6.11 5.24
CA VAL A 92 -7.35 -6.56 3.95
C VAL A 92 -7.68 -5.49 2.92
N ASP A 93 -6.73 -5.09 2.10
CA ASP A 93 -6.94 -4.02 1.12
C ASP A 93 -7.46 -4.56 -0.21
N ILE A 94 -7.02 -5.76 -0.59
CA ILE A 94 -7.32 -6.38 -1.88
C ILE A 94 -7.70 -7.84 -1.67
N ALA A 95 -8.85 -8.25 -2.19
CA ALA A 95 -9.31 -9.63 -2.12
C ALA A 95 -9.67 -10.14 -3.51
N LYS A 96 -9.12 -11.29 -3.90
CA LYS A 96 -9.66 -12.07 -5.01
C LYS A 96 -10.82 -12.90 -4.47
N THR A 97 -12.02 -12.68 -4.99
CA THR A 97 -13.21 -13.49 -4.68
C THR A 97 -14.01 -13.81 -5.94
N ILE A 98 -14.75 -14.92 -5.94
CA ILE A 98 -15.82 -15.15 -6.93
C ILE A 98 -16.97 -14.16 -6.72
N SER A 99 -17.77 -13.88 -7.76
CA SER A 99 -18.89 -12.91 -7.72
C SER A 99 -20.03 -13.28 -6.77
N SER A 100 -20.22 -14.58 -6.48
CA SER A 100 -21.28 -15.05 -5.58
C SER A 100 -21.07 -14.63 -4.12
N VAL A 101 -19.82 -14.45 -3.69
CA VAL A 101 -19.49 -14.05 -2.31
C VAL A 101 -19.94 -12.61 -2.06
N PRO A 102 -19.43 -11.57 -2.76
CA PRO A 102 -19.87 -10.20 -2.56
C PRO A 102 -21.36 -10.02 -2.89
N GLY A 103 -21.94 -10.85 -3.76
CA GLY A 103 -23.37 -10.88 -4.07
C GLY A 103 -24.29 -11.03 -2.85
N ASN A 104 -23.81 -11.66 -1.77
CA ASN A 104 -24.57 -11.78 -0.52
C ASN A 104 -24.78 -10.44 0.19
N TRP A 105 -23.89 -9.47 -0.02
CA TRP A 105 -23.99 -8.13 0.58
C TRP A 105 -24.41 -7.09 -0.46
N VAL A 106 -23.94 -7.23 -1.69
CA VAL A 106 -24.21 -6.33 -2.81
C VAL A 106 -24.96 -7.10 -3.89
N SER A 107 -26.29 -7.07 -3.78
CA SER A 107 -27.20 -7.82 -4.66
C SER A 107 -27.05 -7.47 -6.15
N SER A 108 -26.54 -6.28 -6.48
CA SER A 108 -26.34 -5.80 -7.85
C SER A 108 -25.20 -6.50 -8.60
N ILE A 109 -24.30 -7.21 -7.90
CA ILE A 109 -23.19 -7.97 -8.53
C ILE A 109 -23.68 -9.30 -9.15
N PHE A 110 -24.85 -9.80 -8.75
CA PHE A 110 -25.44 -10.98 -9.38
C PHE A 110 -25.93 -10.68 -10.79
N VAL A 111 -25.09 -10.93 -11.79
CA VAL A 111 -25.45 -10.86 -13.22
C VAL A 111 -26.55 -11.87 -13.58
N GLN A 112 -26.72 -12.94 -12.78
CA GLN A 112 -27.74 -13.97 -13.00
C GLN A 112 -29.12 -13.60 -12.45
N ARG A 113 -29.27 -12.54 -11.63
CA ARG A 113 -30.62 -12.09 -11.30
C ARG A 113 -31.16 -11.34 -12.52
N PRO A 114 -32.39 -11.64 -12.98
CA PRO A 114 -33.02 -10.79 -13.97
C PRO A 114 -32.98 -9.37 -13.43
N ARG A 115 -32.40 -8.44 -14.21
CA ARG A 115 -32.46 -7.02 -13.87
C ARG A 115 -33.92 -6.74 -13.52
N PRO A 116 -34.25 -6.20 -12.33
CA PRO A 116 -35.61 -5.75 -12.10
C PRO A 116 -35.91 -4.82 -13.25
N ALA A 117 -36.87 -5.21 -14.09
CA ALA A 117 -37.39 -4.35 -15.13
C ALA A 117 -37.61 -3.00 -14.46
N ALA A 118 -37.02 -1.96 -15.05
CA ALA A 118 -36.99 -0.62 -14.51
C ALA A 118 -38.29 -0.34 -13.74
N VAL A 119 -38.16 -0.03 -12.45
CA VAL A 119 -39.22 0.59 -11.68
C VAL A 119 -39.45 1.96 -12.33
N CYS A 120 -40.26 1.98 -13.38
CA CYS A 120 -40.99 3.14 -13.82
C CYS A 120 -42.26 3.17 -12.97
N SER A 121 -42.15 3.84 -11.83
CA SER A 121 -43.27 4.34 -11.04
C SER A 121 -42.87 5.71 -10.52
#